data_AF-A0A7S2MKI9-F1
#
_entry.id   AF-A0A7S2MKI9-F1
#
_cell.length_a   1.000
_cell.length_b   1.000
_cell.length_c   1.000
_cell.angle_alpha   90.00
_cell.angle_beta   90.00
_cell.angle_gamma   90.00
#
_symmetry.space_group_name_H-M   'P 1'
#
loop_
_entity.id
_entity.type
_entity.pdbx_description
1 polymer ?
#
loop_
_entity_poly.entity_id
_entity_poly.type
_entity_poly.pdbx_seq_one_letter_code
_entity_poly.pdbx_strand_id
1 'polypeptide(L)'
;DEGQWLEMDLDRLRKVQGVITQGRKDQNEWVTEFEVKYSVDTENWTPVDGLFKGNWNRNGKRKTLFPTVFEARFIRLYPKSWHRHVSMRAGVVVYKAEDDDGDSDSDPE
;
A
#
# COMPACT_ATOMS: atom_id res chain seq x y z
N ASP A 1 -12.99 -13.59 -9.66
CA ASP A 1 -12.32 -12.28 -9.56
C ASP A 1 -10.82 -12.47 -9.60
N GLU A 2 -10.25 -12.55 -10.79
CA GLU A 2 -8.80 -12.54 -10.99
C GLU A 2 -8.44 -11.28 -11.78
N GLY A 3 -7.34 -10.61 -11.40
CA GLY A 3 -6.85 -9.41 -12.08
C GLY A 3 -7.35 -8.06 -11.54
N GLN A 4 -8.12 -8.04 -10.45
CA GLN A 4 -8.46 -6.77 -9.78
C GLN A 4 -7.26 -6.17 -9.05
N TRP A 5 -7.25 -4.85 -8.91
CA TRP A 5 -6.24 -4.11 -8.18
C TRP A 5 -6.87 -2.96 -7.38
N LEU A 6 -6.18 -2.55 -6.32
CA LEU A 6 -6.42 -1.30 -5.61
C LEU A 6 -5.29 -0.32 -5.96
N GLU A 7 -5.63 0.84 -6.50
CA GLU A 7 -4.67 1.91 -6.80
C GLU A 7 -4.76 3.01 -5.75
N MET A 8 -3.61 3.58 -5.42
CA MET A 8 -3.48 4.73 -4.53
C MET A 8 -2.63 5.79 -5.23
N ASP A 9 -3.14 7.00 -5.37
CA ASP A 9 -2.38 8.21 -5.76
C ASP A 9 -1.82 8.87 -4.49
N LEU A 10 -0.52 9.16 -4.49
CA LEU A 10 0.22 9.83 -3.42
C LEU A 10 0.30 11.34 -3.59
N ASP A 11 -0.43 11.87 -4.58
CA ASP A 11 -0.58 13.29 -4.95
C ASP A 11 0.70 13.94 -5.54
N ARG A 12 1.86 13.73 -4.89
CA ARG A 12 3.19 14.04 -5.45
C ARG A 12 4.07 12.78 -5.47
N LEU A 13 5.18 12.84 -6.19
CA LEU A 13 6.24 11.84 -6.08
C LEU A 13 6.69 11.70 -4.62
N ARG A 14 6.81 10.47 -4.12
CA ARG A 14 7.28 10.15 -2.76
C ARG A 14 8.26 8.98 -2.82
N LYS A 15 9.19 8.95 -1.86
CA LYS A 15 9.96 7.74 -1.56
C LYS A 15 9.09 6.78 -0.75
N VAL A 16 8.87 5.58 -1.27
CA VAL A 16 8.00 4.56 -0.67
C VAL A 16 8.86 3.41 -0.16
N GLN A 17 8.62 3.01 1.09
CA GLN A 17 9.31 1.88 1.73
C GLN A 17 8.40 0.69 2.03
N GLY A 18 7.08 0.83 1.87
CA GLY A 18 6.15 -0.25 2.17
C GLY A 18 4.69 0.15 2.09
N VAL A 19 3.84 -0.77 2.55
CA VAL A 19 2.39 -0.57 2.67
C VAL A 19 1.89 -1.07 4.02
N ILE A 20 0.71 -0.57 4.42
CA ILE A 20 -0.07 -1.09 5.54
C ILE A 20 -1.38 -1.60 4.99
N THR A 21 -1.74 -2.84 5.31
CA THR A 21 -3.02 -3.45 4.89
C THR A 21 -3.87 -3.81 6.09
N GLN A 22 -5.18 -3.79 5.92
CA GLN A 22 -6.18 -4.19 6.91
C GLN A 22 -7.36 -4.86 6.22
N GLY A 23 -7.99 -5.85 6.86
CA GLY A 23 -9.22 -6.47 6.37
C GLY A 23 -10.42 -5.52 6.43
N ARG A 24 -11.60 -6.02 6.02
CA ARG A 24 -12.87 -5.29 6.11
C ARG A 24 -13.32 -5.14 7.56
N LYS A 25 -13.91 -3.99 7.93
CA LYS A 25 -14.28 -3.70 9.33
C LYS A 25 -15.48 -4.52 9.81
N ASP A 26 -16.48 -4.68 8.95
CA ASP A 26 -17.81 -5.23 9.22
C ASP A 26 -17.93 -6.71 8.87
N GLN A 27 -16.96 -7.28 8.15
CA GLN A 27 -16.97 -8.69 7.73
C GLN A 27 -15.62 -9.37 7.95
N ASN A 28 -15.66 -10.70 8.12
CA ASN A 28 -14.46 -11.54 8.16
C ASN A 28 -13.94 -11.79 6.74
N GLU A 29 -13.49 -10.72 6.08
CA GLU A 29 -13.00 -10.72 4.71
C GLU A 29 -11.67 -9.95 4.66
N TRP A 30 -10.65 -10.56 4.08
CA TRP A 30 -9.33 -9.93 3.94
C TRP A 30 -8.48 -10.61 2.87
N VAL A 31 -7.58 -9.84 2.25
CA VAL A 31 -6.53 -10.37 1.38
C VAL A 31 -5.39 -10.95 2.21
N THR A 32 -4.97 -12.17 1.89
CA THR A 32 -3.90 -12.92 2.57
C THR A 32 -2.56 -12.81 1.86
N GLU A 33 -2.56 -12.60 0.54
CA GLU A 33 -1.34 -12.37 -0.26
C GLU A 33 -1.62 -11.43 -1.42
N PHE A 34 -0.63 -10.61 -1.79
CA PHE A 34 -0.74 -9.65 -2.88
C PHE A 34 0.62 -9.35 -3.53
N GLU A 35 0.59 -8.95 -4.80
CA GLU A 35 1.72 -8.33 -5.50
C GLU A 35 1.58 -6.81 -5.50
N VAL A 36 2.68 -6.10 -5.72
CA VAL A 36 2.69 -4.63 -5.81
C VAL A 36 3.32 -4.20 -7.13
N LYS A 37 2.71 -3.19 -7.75
CA LYS A 37 3.36 -2.40 -8.79
C LYS A 37 3.31 -0.93 -8.43
N TYR A 38 4.27 -0.16 -8.92
CA TYR A 38 4.29 1.29 -8.74
C TYR A 38 4.50 2.00 -10.08
N SER A 39 4.13 3.27 -10.12
CA SER A 39 4.26 4.12 -11.29
C SER A 39 4.47 5.57 -10.88
N VAL A 40 5.03 6.36 -11.80
CA VAL A 40 5.13 7.83 -11.68
C VAL A 40 4.13 8.54 -12.59
N ASP A 41 3.58 7.84 -13.61
CA ASP A 41 2.83 8.42 -14.73
C ASP A 41 1.49 7.69 -15.03
N THR A 42 1.18 6.59 -14.35
CA THR A 42 0.05 5.66 -14.60
C THR A 42 0.10 4.85 -15.90
N GLU A 43 1.05 5.13 -16.79
CA GLU A 43 1.25 4.42 -18.06
C GLU A 43 2.21 3.24 -17.89
N ASN A 44 3.33 3.50 -17.20
CA ASN A 44 4.40 2.52 -16.99
C ASN A 44 4.37 2.00 -15.56
N TRP A 45 4.17 0.69 -15.40
CA TRP A 45 4.05 0.04 -14.10
C TRP A 45 5.22 -0.91 -13.83
N THR A 46 6.02 -0.59 -12.83
CA THR A 46 7.16 -1.40 -12.41
C THR A 46 6.75 -2.33 -11.26
N PRO A 47 6.98 -3.65 -11.35
CA PRO A 47 6.72 -4.55 -10.24
C PRO A 47 7.70 -4.31 -9.08
N VAL A 48 7.19 -4.46 -7.86
CA VAL A 48 8.04 -4.64 -6.68
C VAL A 48 8.24 -6.14 -6.52
N ASP A 49 9.48 -6.60 -6.60
CA ASP A 49 9.79 -8.02 -6.58
C ASP A 49 9.30 -8.70 -5.29
N GLY A 50 8.45 -9.70 -5.46
CA GLY A 50 8.00 -10.58 -4.39
C GLY A 50 6.48 -10.71 -4.26
N LEU A 51 6.08 -11.77 -3.58
CA LEU A 51 4.71 -11.99 -3.12
C LEU A 51 4.61 -11.58 -1.65
N PHE A 52 3.81 -10.56 -1.37
CA PHE A 52 3.68 -9.98 -0.04
C PHE A 52 2.56 -10.64 0.74
N LYS A 53 2.84 -10.95 2.01
CA LYS A 53 1.83 -11.48 2.91
C LYS A 53 0.92 -10.34 3.42
N GLY A 54 -0.38 -10.51 3.22
CA GLY A 54 -1.48 -9.65 3.68
C GLY A 54 -1.99 -10.01 5.07
N ASN A 55 -3.26 -9.78 5.36
CA ASN A 55 -3.80 -9.91 6.71
C ASN A 55 -4.08 -11.37 7.10
N TRP A 56 -4.13 -11.64 8.41
CA TRP A 56 -4.57 -12.93 8.98
C TRP A 56 -5.88 -12.82 9.76
N ASN A 57 -6.44 -11.61 9.87
CA ASN A 57 -7.73 -11.34 10.50
C ASN A 57 -8.30 -10.01 9.96
N ARG A 58 -9.55 -9.69 10.33
CA ARG A 58 -10.26 -8.51 9.85
C ARG A 58 -9.74 -7.16 10.37
N ASN A 59 -9.18 -7.14 11.59
CA ASN A 59 -8.93 -5.90 12.34
C ASN A 59 -7.45 -5.53 12.47
N GLY A 60 -6.53 -6.49 12.39
CA GLY A 60 -5.11 -6.26 12.54
C GLY A 60 -4.56 -5.50 11.34
N LYS A 61 -3.95 -4.34 11.60
CA LYS A 61 -3.12 -3.65 10.60
C LYS A 61 -1.83 -4.44 10.43
N ARG A 62 -1.46 -4.73 9.19
CA ARG A 62 -0.19 -5.37 8.85
C ARG A 62 0.67 -4.40 8.07
N LYS A 63 1.83 -4.06 8.60
CA LYS A 63 2.87 -3.31 7.89
C LYS A 63 3.76 -4.30 7.13
N THR A 64 3.97 -4.04 5.86
CA THR A 64 4.84 -4.81 4.97
C THR A 64 5.83 -3.87 4.33
N LEU A 65 7.12 -4.07 4.61
CA LEU A 65 8.20 -3.31 3.98
C LEU A 65 8.64 -4.00 2.69
N PHE A 66 9.02 -3.19 1.71
CA PHE A 66 9.56 -3.66 0.45
C PHE A 66 11.07 -3.92 0.57
N PRO A 67 11.65 -4.79 -0.29
CA PRO A 67 13.09 -5.05 -0.27
C PRO A 67 13.94 -3.80 -0.54
N THR A 68 13.40 -2.85 -1.28
CA THR A 68 14.05 -1.59 -1.65
C THR A 68 13.08 -0.41 -1.51
N VAL A 69 13.63 0.77 -1.22
CA VAL A 69 12.90 2.04 -1.28
C VAL A 69 12.94 2.55 -2.71
N PHE A 70 11.81 3.01 -3.24
CA PHE A 70 11.70 3.53 -4.61
C PHE A 70 10.84 4.80 -4.65
N GLU A 71 10.98 5.58 -5.72
CA GLU A 71 10.13 6.74 -5.96
C GLU A 71 8.87 6.34 -6.73
N ALA A 72 7.71 6.76 -6.22
CA ALA A 72 6.43 6.50 -6.84
C ALA A 72 5.45 7.64 -6.57
N ARG A 73 4.53 7.85 -7.51
CA ARG A 73 3.31 8.62 -7.27
C ARG A 73 2.10 7.70 -7.13
N PHE A 74 2.07 6.60 -7.87
CA PHE A 74 0.97 5.64 -7.85
C PHE A 74 1.46 4.27 -7.38
N ILE A 75 0.61 3.58 -6.61
CA ILE A 75 0.85 2.21 -6.18
C ILE A 75 -0.40 1.38 -6.44
N ARG A 76 -0.22 0.21 -7.04
CA ARG A 76 -1.26 -0.82 -7.19
C ARG A 76 -0.95 -2.04 -6.34
N LEU A 77 -1.95 -2.50 -5.59
CA LEU A 77 -1.93 -3.78 -4.88
C LEU A 77 -2.80 -4.75 -5.67
N TYR A 78 -2.24 -5.90 -6.03
CA TYR A 78 -2.91 -6.96 -6.77
C TYR A 78 -3.14 -8.15 -5.85
N PRO A 79 -4.37 -8.35 -5.32
CA PRO A 79 -4.69 -9.50 -4.50
C PRO A 79 -4.42 -10.81 -5.26
N LYS A 80 -3.80 -11.78 -4.57
CA LYS A 80 -3.51 -13.12 -5.09
C LYS A 80 -4.22 -14.23 -4.34
N SER A 81 -4.40 -14.04 -3.03
CA SER A 81 -5.20 -14.93 -2.20
C SER A 81 -5.94 -14.14 -1.13
N TRP A 82 -7.10 -14.64 -0.69
CA TRP A 82 -7.96 -13.97 0.26
C TRP A 82 -8.79 -14.96 1.08
N HIS A 83 -9.31 -14.47 2.21
CA HIS A 83 -10.29 -15.17 3.02
C HIS A 83 -11.70 -14.68 2.67
N ARG A 84 -12.56 -15.60 2.22
CA ARG A 84 -13.96 -15.40 1.79
C ARG A 84 -14.11 -14.51 0.55
N HIS A 85 -13.83 -13.22 0.64
CA HIS A 85 -13.90 -12.26 -0.47
C HIS A 85 -12.67 -11.36 -0.53
N VAL A 86 -12.38 -10.86 -1.73
CA VAL A 86 -11.34 -9.85 -1.94
C VAL A 86 -11.77 -8.57 -1.23
N SER A 87 -11.12 -8.28 -0.10
CA SER A 87 -11.39 -7.09 0.70
C SER A 87 -10.12 -6.58 1.33
N MET A 88 -9.87 -5.28 1.18
CA MET A 88 -8.67 -4.65 1.69
C MET A 88 -8.92 -3.16 1.96
N ARG A 89 -8.41 -2.68 3.07
CA ARG A 89 -8.06 -1.28 3.30
C ARG A 89 -6.54 -1.18 3.26
N ALA A 90 -6.02 -0.15 2.61
CA ALA A 90 -4.58 0.01 2.46
C ALA A 90 -4.15 1.44 2.73
N GLY A 91 -2.87 1.60 3.07
CA GLY A 91 -2.16 2.86 3.13
C GLY A 91 -0.69 2.64 2.76
N VAL A 92 -0.01 3.73 2.40
CA VAL A 92 1.40 3.69 1.97
C VAL A 92 2.31 4.13 3.10
N VAL A 93 3.44 3.44 3.25
CA VAL A 93 4.50 3.82 4.17
C VAL A 93 5.54 4.60 3.37
N VAL A 94 5.54 5.92 3.55
CA VAL A 94 6.54 6.82 2.97
C VAL A 94 7.83 6.71 3.78
N TYR A 95 8.97 6.77 3.08
CA TYR A 95 10.28 6.88 3.71
C TYR A 95 10.48 8.31 4.20
N LYS A 96 10.76 8.48 5.49
CA LYS A 96 11.20 9.75 6.07
C LYS A 96 12.70 9.63 6.32
N ALA A 97 13.50 10.48 5.68
CA ALA A 97 14.86 10.72 6.15
C ALA A 97 14.75 11.55 7.44
N GLU A 98 15.64 11.32 8.41
CA GLU A 98 15.55 11.92 9.76
C GLU A 98 15.81 13.45 9.82
N ASP A 99 15.85 14.16 8.69
CA ASP A 99 16.29 15.56 8.62
C ASP A 99 15.33 16.53 7.87
N ASP A 100 14.03 16.23 7.74
CA ASP A 100 13.07 17.13 7.07
C ASP A 100 11.89 17.52 8.00
N ASP A 101 12.21 18.23 9.08
CA ASP A 101 11.27 18.92 9.98
C ASP A 101 10.77 20.24 9.36
N GLY A 102 10.12 20.15 8.20
CA GLY A 102 9.76 21.31 7.38
C GLY A 102 8.29 21.52 7.07
N ASP A 103 7.35 20.75 7.62
CA ASP A 103 5.91 20.96 7.39
C ASP A 103 5.24 21.55 8.63
N SER A 104 5.44 22.85 8.81
CA SER A 104 4.70 23.67 9.75
C SER A 104 3.30 23.94 9.19
N ASP A 105 2.42 22.94 9.18
CA ASP A 105 0.98 23.18 9.15
C ASP A 105 0.56 23.69 10.53
N SER A 106 0.85 24.98 10.74
CA SER A 106 0.28 25.77 11.82
C SER A 106 -1.06 26.26 11.28
N ASP A 107 -2.12 25.52 11.57
CA ASP A 107 -3.50 26.00 11.37
C ASP A 107 -3.79 26.97 12.52
N PRO A 108 -3.93 28.29 12.27
CA PRO A 108 -4.31 29.21 13.33
C PRO A 108 -5.82 29.12 13.56
N GLU A 109 -6.22 28.59 14.73
CA GLU A 109 -7.52 28.95 15.32
C GLU A 109 -7.49 30.41 15.83
#